data_AF-A0A7C3TL32-F1
#
_entry.id   AF-A0A7C3TL32-F1
#
_cell.length_a   1.000
_cell.length_b   1.000
_cell.length_c   1.000
_cell.angle_alpha   90.00
_cell.angle_beta   90.00
_cell.angle_gamma   90.00
#
_symmetry.space_group_name_H-M   'P 1'
#
loop_
_entity.id
_entity.type
_entity.pdbx_description
1 polymer ?
#
loop_
_entity_poly.entity_id
_entity_poly.type
_entity_poly.pdbx_seq_one_letter_code
_entity_poly.pdbx_strand_id
1 'polypeptide(L)'
;MKYIFFLMVLIHGLIHILGFLKSLGYAIPQLPPINKITGIVWLVASIAMVATAFMYITDNTVWLMTGTIAILVSQVLIILSWQEAKFGTLPNIIILIAIVIGCAMWFFDHQVEKEIQAILAQEAAYSAQPEKIIITENMITRYPAPVQRWLRYSGVVG
;
A
#
# COMPACT_ATOMS: atom_id res chain seq x y z
N MET A 1 10.11 9.05 -9.01
CA MET A 1 10.39 8.26 -7.79
C MET A 1 10.03 6.78 -7.95
N LYS A 2 8.86 6.44 -8.51
CA LYS A 2 8.41 5.06 -8.77
C LYS A 2 9.47 4.16 -9.45
N TYR A 3 10.08 4.61 -10.55
CA TYR A 3 11.14 3.84 -11.24
C TYR A 3 12.43 3.69 -10.44
N ILE A 4 12.79 4.68 -9.61
CA ILE A 4 13.97 4.61 -8.74
C ILE A 4 13.76 3.56 -7.65
N PHE A 5 12.58 3.57 -7.02
CA PHE A 5 12.21 2.54 -6.05
C PHE A 5 12.19 1.15 -6.69
N PHE A 6 11.54 1.01 -7.85
CA PHE A 6 11.54 -0.23 -8.62
C PHE A 6 12.96 -0.75 -8.88
N LEU A 7 13.85 0.09 -9.42
CA LEU A 7 15.21 -0.29 -9.73
C LEU A 7 15.99 -0.69 -8.47
N MET A 8 15.80 0.04 -7.37
CA MET A 8 16.44 -0.26 -6.09
C MET A 8 16.02 -1.63 -5.55
N VAL A 9 14.70 -1.92 -5.52
CA VAL A 9 14.18 -3.22 -5.07
C VAL A 9 14.64 -4.34 -5.99
N LEU A 10 14.63 -4.11 -7.30
CA LEU A 10 15.08 -5.08 -8.29
C LEU A 10 16.57 -5.41 -8.10
N ILE A 11 17.44 -4.40 -8.03
CA ILE A 11 18.88 -4.60 -7.82
C ILE A 11 19.14 -5.30 -6.50
N HIS A 12 18.49 -4.88 -5.42
CA HIS A 12 18.64 -5.52 -4.11
C HIS A 12 18.22 -7.01 -4.16
N GLY A 13 17.08 -7.31 -4.80
CA GLY A 13 16.64 -8.68 -5.04
C GLY A 13 17.65 -9.51 -5.85
N LEU A 14 18.24 -8.94 -6.90
CA LEU A 14 19.25 -9.62 -7.71
C LEU A 14 20.56 -9.88 -6.94
N ILE A 15 20.96 -8.99 -6.02
CA ILE A 15 22.14 -9.19 -5.17
C ILE A 15 21.98 -10.45 -4.30
N HIS A 16 20.76 -10.80 -3.87
CA HIS A 16 20.54 -12.03 -3.11
C HIS A 16 20.88 -13.32 -3.88
N ILE A 17 20.96 -13.28 -5.22
CA ILE A 17 21.41 -14.43 -6.02
C ILE A 17 22.83 -14.85 -5.64
N LEU A 18 23.68 -13.91 -5.20
CA LEU A 18 25.06 -14.19 -4.80
C LEU A 18 25.13 -15.19 -3.64
N GLY A 19 24.21 -15.12 -2.67
CA GLY A 19 24.16 -16.07 -1.56
C GLY A 19 23.75 -17.48 -1.99
N PHE A 20 22.85 -17.58 -2.98
CA PHE A 20 22.50 -18.86 -3.61
C PHE A 20 23.70 -19.45 -4.35
N LEU A 21 24.38 -18.67 -5.20
CA LEU A 21 25.57 -19.12 -5.92
C LEU A 21 26.69 -19.56 -4.96
N LYS A 22 26.91 -18.82 -3.87
CA LYS A 22 27.86 -19.20 -2.83
C LYS A 22 27.55 -20.58 -2.23
N SER A 23 26.27 -20.89 -2.03
CA SER A 23 25.86 -22.20 -1.50
C SER A 23 26.09 -23.38 -2.45
N LEU A 24 26.22 -23.10 -3.76
CA LEU A 24 26.54 -24.09 -4.78
C LEU A 24 28.05 -24.31 -4.94
N GLY A 25 28.89 -23.60 -4.18
CA GLY A 25 30.34 -23.71 -4.23
C GLY A 25 31.03 -22.72 -5.17
N TYR A 26 30.29 -21.76 -5.77
CA TYR A 26 30.92 -20.68 -6.52
C TYR A 26 31.73 -19.76 -5.59
N ALA A 27 32.89 -19.34 -6.07
CA ALA A 27 33.74 -18.40 -5.36
C ALA A 27 33.15 -16.99 -5.41
N ILE A 28 32.32 -16.65 -4.41
CA ILE A 28 31.90 -15.27 -4.16
C ILE A 28 32.78 -14.69 -3.05
N PRO A 29 33.71 -13.77 -3.36
CA PRO A 29 34.49 -13.07 -2.34
C PRO A 29 33.56 -12.31 -1.40
N GLN A 30 33.95 -12.13 -0.14
CA GLN A 30 33.18 -11.36 0.85
C GLN A 30 31.82 -11.98 1.22
N LEU A 31 31.59 -13.28 1.01
CA LEU A 31 30.47 -13.98 1.68
C LEU A 31 31.04 -15.14 2.51
N PRO A 32 30.51 -15.36 3.74
CA PRO A 32 30.88 -16.52 4.54
C PRO A 32 30.43 -17.81 3.83
N PRO A 33 30.89 -19.00 4.28
CA PRO A 33 30.34 -20.27 3.81
C PRO A 33 28.83 -20.33 4.05
N ILE A 34 28.05 -20.64 3.00
CA ILE A 34 26.59 -20.77 3.06
C ILE A 34 26.23 -22.21 2.77
N ASN A 35 25.44 -22.85 3.64
CA ASN A 35 24.96 -24.21 3.39
C ASN A 35 23.85 -24.21 2.32
N LYS A 36 23.57 -25.38 1.72
CA LYS A 36 22.58 -25.51 0.63
C LYS A 36 21.18 -25.04 1.01
N ILE A 37 20.72 -25.32 2.24
CA ILE A 37 19.38 -24.94 2.71
C ILE A 37 19.27 -23.42 2.79
N THR A 38 20.22 -22.77 3.46
CA THR A 38 20.27 -21.30 3.54
C THR A 38 20.38 -20.68 2.15
N GLY A 39 21.14 -21.27 1.23
CA GLY A 39 21.22 -20.84 -0.16
C GLY A 39 19.89 -20.84 -0.90
N ILE A 40 19.04 -21.86 -0.67
CA ILE A 40 17.68 -21.88 -1.22
C ILE A 40 16.85 -20.71 -0.65
N VAL A 41 17.01 -20.39 0.64
CA VAL A 41 16.34 -19.23 1.26
C VAL A 41 16.79 -17.91 0.61
N TRP A 42 18.08 -17.78 0.27
CA TRP A 42 18.60 -16.63 -0.51
C TRP A 42 17.91 -16.53 -1.89
N LEU A 43 17.72 -17.65 -2.59
CA LEU A 43 17.02 -17.67 -3.88
C LEU A 43 15.54 -17.28 -3.73
N VAL A 44 14.86 -17.81 -2.73
CA VAL A 44 13.45 -17.47 -2.44
C VAL A 44 13.31 -15.98 -2.12
N ALA A 45 14.21 -15.41 -1.32
CA ALA A 45 14.24 -13.98 -1.03
C ALA A 45 14.43 -13.15 -2.29
N SER A 46 15.36 -13.56 -3.17
CA SER A 46 15.59 -12.92 -4.47
C SER A 46 14.33 -12.90 -5.33
N ILE A 47 13.69 -14.05 -5.52
CA ILE A 47 12.46 -14.18 -6.32
C ILE A 47 11.34 -13.33 -5.73
N ALA A 48 11.13 -13.38 -4.41
CA ALA A 48 10.09 -12.60 -3.73
C ALA A 48 10.32 -11.08 -3.88
N MET A 49 11.57 -10.63 -3.81
CA MET A 49 11.94 -9.22 -3.97
C MET A 49 11.75 -8.75 -5.42
N VAL A 50 12.16 -9.57 -6.40
CA VAL A 50 11.94 -9.28 -7.83
C VAL A 50 10.44 -9.23 -8.13
N ALA A 51 9.66 -10.20 -7.64
CA ALA A 51 8.21 -10.21 -7.81
C ALA A 51 7.57 -8.94 -7.20
N THR A 52 8.02 -8.54 -6.00
CA THR A 52 7.57 -7.30 -5.35
C THR A 52 7.87 -6.07 -6.21
N ALA A 53 9.07 -5.97 -6.80
CA ALA A 53 9.42 -4.86 -7.69
C ALA A 53 8.44 -4.77 -8.87
N PHE A 54 8.16 -5.89 -9.54
CA PHE A 54 7.24 -5.93 -10.67
C PHE A 54 5.79 -5.63 -10.27
N MET A 55 5.30 -6.18 -9.15
CA MET A 55 3.96 -5.86 -8.65
C MET A 55 3.83 -4.37 -8.29
N TYR A 56 4.87 -3.78 -7.71
CA TYR A 56 4.91 -2.34 -7.40
C TYR A 56 4.86 -1.49 -8.67
N ILE A 57 5.64 -1.82 -9.72
CA ILE A 57 5.66 -0.99 -10.93
C ILE A 57 4.34 -1.08 -11.70
N THR A 58 3.60 -2.19 -11.59
CA THR A 58 2.28 -2.36 -12.19
C THR A 58 1.12 -1.90 -11.30
N ASP A 59 1.40 -1.19 -10.20
CA ASP A 59 0.39 -0.71 -9.23
C ASP A 59 -0.49 -1.83 -8.62
N ASN A 60 0.02 -3.06 -8.56
CA ASN A 60 -0.70 -4.20 -8.02
C ASN A 60 -0.56 -4.25 -6.49
N THR A 61 -1.63 -3.99 -5.74
CA THR A 61 -1.67 -3.92 -4.27
C THR A 61 -1.10 -5.14 -3.53
N VAL A 62 -1.02 -6.31 -4.19
CA VAL A 62 -0.37 -7.52 -3.66
C VAL A 62 1.11 -7.28 -3.32
N TRP A 63 1.76 -6.27 -3.92
CA TRP A 63 3.14 -5.88 -3.61
C TRP A 63 3.37 -5.59 -2.12
N LEU A 64 2.35 -5.11 -1.39
CA LEU A 64 2.43 -4.85 0.05
C LEU A 64 2.68 -6.15 0.83
N MET A 65 1.94 -7.20 0.50
CA MET A 65 2.07 -8.51 1.14
C MET A 65 3.39 -9.18 0.75
N THR A 66 3.70 -9.24 -0.55
CA THR A 66 4.93 -9.90 -1.02
C THR A 66 6.17 -9.16 -0.55
N GLY A 67 6.13 -7.82 -0.55
CA GLY A 67 7.21 -6.97 -0.08
C GLY A 67 7.48 -7.14 1.40
N THR A 68 6.43 -7.21 2.22
CA THR A 68 6.56 -7.49 3.66
C THR A 68 7.26 -8.82 3.92
N ILE A 69 6.83 -9.89 3.25
CA ILE A 69 7.47 -11.21 3.37
C ILE A 69 8.92 -11.16 2.88
N ALA A 70 9.17 -10.52 1.74
CA ALA A 70 10.50 -10.43 1.14
C ALA A 70 11.50 -9.70 2.05
N ILE A 71 11.12 -8.58 2.67
CA ILE A 71 12.01 -7.85 3.58
C ILE A 71 12.29 -8.62 4.88
N LEU A 72 11.32 -9.37 5.40
CA LEU A 72 11.51 -10.16 6.62
C LEU A 72 12.53 -11.28 6.37
N VAL A 73 12.37 -12.00 5.26
CA VAL A 73 13.33 -13.05 4.86
C VAL A 73 14.70 -12.43 4.55
N SER A 74 14.74 -11.32 3.79
CA SER A 74 15.99 -10.61 3.49
C SER A 74 16.72 -10.19 4.77
N GLN A 75 16.01 -9.61 5.74
CA GLN A 75 16.62 -9.14 6.98
C GLN A 75 17.18 -10.29 7.83
N VAL A 76 16.49 -11.43 7.89
CA VAL A 76 17.02 -12.63 8.56
C VAL A 76 18.32 -13.09 7.90
N LEU A 77 18.38 -13.13 6.56
CA LEU A 77 19.60 -13.52 5.84
C LEU A 77 20.75 -12.53 6.08
N ILE A 78 20.46 -11.23 6.13
CA ILE A 78 21.45 -10.19 6.43
C ILE A 78 22.01 -10.36 7.84
N ILE A 79 21.16 -10.66 8.84
CA ILE A 79 21.61 -10.91 10.21
C ILE A 79 22.51 -12.15 10.28
N LEU A 80 22.16 -13.22 9.57
CA LEU A 80 22.96 -14.45 9.51
C LEU A 80 24.31 -14.26 8.81
N SER A 81 24.45 -13.23 7.96
CA SER A 81 25.68 -12.89 7.22
C SER A 81 26.15 -11.47 7.53
N TRP A 82 26.02 -11.04 8.79
CA TRP A 82 26.09 -9.63 9.19
C TRP A 82 27.37 -8.91 8.77
N GLN A 83 28.54 -9.53 8.95
CA GLN A 83 29.83 -8.84 8.74
C GLN A 83 29.97 -8.31 7.32
N GLU A 84 29.43 -9.05 6.35
CA GLU A 84 29.55 -8.77 4.94
C GLU A 84 28.27 -8.20 4.32
N ALA A 85 27.09 -8.51 4.88
CA ALA A 85 25.80 -8.15 4.31
C ALA A 85 25.09 -6.98 4.99
N LYS A 86 25.61 -6.42 6.10
CA LYS A 86 24.93 -5.37 6.90
C LYS A 86 24.39 -4.18 6.09
N PHE A 87 25.08 -3.78 5.03
CA PHE A 87 24.65 -2.68 4.16
C PHE A 87 23.35 -2.97 3.40
N GLY A 88 22.97 -4.24 3.24
CA GLY A 88 21.66 -4.65 2.73
C GLY A 88 20.49 -4.22 3.62
N THR A 89 20.75 -3.88 4.88
CA THR A 89 19.71 -3.35 5.79
C THR A 89 19.18 -1.99 5.31
N LEU A 90 20.02 -1.18 4.64
CA LEU A 90 19.60 0.15 4.19
C LEU A 90 18.48 0.08 3.12
N PRO A 91 18.62 -0.70 2.02
CA PRO A 91 17.49 -1.00 1.13
C PRO A 91 16.25 -1.51 1.87
N ASN A 92 16.40 -2.46 2.82
CA ASN A 92 15.26 -2.98 3.58
C ASN A 92 14.52 -1.90 4.38
N ILE A 93 15.23 -0.95 4.98
CA ILE A 93 14.62 0.18 5.68
C ILE A 93 13.80 1.05 4.71
N ILE A 94 14.34 1.34 3.52
CA ILE A 94 13.64 2.14 2.50
C ILE A 94 12.37 1.40 2.05
N ILE A 95 12.46 0.10 1.81
CA ILE A 95 11.31 -0.73 1.42
C ILE A 95 10.27 -0.77 2.55
N LEU A 96 10.71 -0.92 3.80
CA LEU A 96 9.83 -0.91 4.96
C LEU A 96 9.06 0.41 5.08
N ILE A 97 9.72 1.56 4.91
CA ILE A 97 9.06 2.86 4.92
C ILE A 97 8.01 2.93 3.80
N ALA A 98 8.35 2.47 2.60
CA ALA A 98 7.40 2.45 1.48
C ALA A 98 6.19 1.55 1.77
N ILE A 99 6.40 0.37 2.38
CA ILE A 99 5.32 -0.53 2.80
C ILE A 99 4.43 0.15 3.84
N VAL A 100 4.99 0.82 4.86
CA VAL A 100 4.20 1.51 5.88
C VAL A 100 3.33 2.60 5.26
N ILE A 101 3.88 3.41 4.35
CA ILE A 101 3.12 4.44 3.62
C ILE A 101 2.03 3.79 2.76
N GLY A 102 2.37 2.73 2.01
CA GLY A 102 1.42 2.04 1.16
C GLY A 102 0.28 1.37 1.92
N CYS A 103 0.55 0.80 3.10
CA CYS A 103 -0.47 0.28 4.00
C CYS A 103 -1.38 1.40 4.50
N ALA A 104 -0.82 2.54 4.93
CA ALA A 104 -1.62 3.68 5.38
C ALA A 104 -2.55 4.21 4.26
N MET A 105 -2.04 4.32 3.04
CA MET A 105 -2.84 4.69 1.87
C MET A 105 -3.94 3.67 1.60
N TRP A 106 -3.63 2.38 1.61
CA TRP A 106 -4.62 1.33 1.39
C TRP A 106 -5.74 1.35 2.42
N PHE A 107 -5.41 1.53 3.71
CA PHE A 107 -6.41 1.69 4.77
C PHE A 107 -7.29 2.93 4.57
N PHE A 108 -6.68 4.05 4.19
CA PHE A 108 -7.40 5.29 3.91
C PHE A 108 -8.36 5.13 2.73
N ASP A 109 -7.90 4.57 1.62
CA ASP A 109 -8.74 4.33 0.43
C ASP A 109 -9.93 3.42 0.78
N HIS A 110 -9.70 2.38 1.58
CA HIS A 110 -10.76 1.48 2.04
C HIS A 110 -11.75 2.15 2.99
N GLN A 111 -11.29 3.10 3.80
CA GLN A 111 -12.16 3.89 4.66
C GLN A 111 -13.03 4.85 3.84
N VAL A 112 -12.43 5.60 2.91
CA VAL A 112 -13.14 6.52 2.03
C VAL A 112 -14.19 5.81 1.19
N GLU A 113 -13.86 4.64 0.64
CA GLU A 113 -14.83 3.84 -0.12
C GLU A 113 -16.03 3.46 0.75
N LYS A 114 -15.81 3.03 2.00
CA LYS A 114 -16.91 2.71 2.92
C LYS A 114 -17.77 3.94 3.24
N GLU A 115 -17.16 5.10 3.42
CA GLU A 115 -17.89 6.35 3.68
C GLU A 115 -18.72 6.78 2.47
N ILE A 116 -18.18 6.67 1.25
CA ILE A 116 -18.91 6.92 0.01
C ILE A 116 -20.12 5.99 -0.10
N GLN A 117 -19.93 4.68 0.12
CA GLN A 117 -21.02 3.71 0.05
C GLN A 117 -22.09 3.99 1.12
N ALA A 118 -21.70 4.43 2.32
CA ALA A 118 -22.65 4.80 3.38
C ALA A 118 -23.49 6.03 3.01
N ILE A 119 -22.87 7.06 2.43
CA ILE A 119 -23.59 8.28 1.97
C ILE A 119 -24.58 7.93 0.86
N LEU A 120 -24.15 7.16 -0.14
CA LEU A 120 -25.01 6.73 -1.25
C LEU A 120 -26.17 5.84 -0.77
N ALA A 121 -25.91 4.92 0.17
CA ALA A 121 -26.97 4.10 0.77
C ALA A 121 -27.96 4.93 1.58
N GLN A 122 -27.50 5.98 2.27
CA GLN A 122 -28.38 6.90 3.01
C GLN A 122 -29.26 7.71 2.06
N GLU A 123 -28.72 8.19 0.93
CA GLU A 123 -29.50 8.89 -0.10
C GLU A 123 -30.56 7.96 -0.71
N ALA A 124 -30.19 6.71 -1.02
CA ALA A 124 -31.12 5.71 -1.53
C ALA A 124 -32.23 5.38 -0.52
N ALA A 125 -31.90 5.26 0.77
CA ALA A 125 -32.87 5.03 1.84
C ALA A 125 -33.80 6.23 2.06
N TYR A 126 -33.27 7.46 1.98
CA TYR A 126 -34.06 8.68 2.04
C TYR A 126 -35.01 8.80 0.83
N SER A 127 -34.53 8.44 -0.37
CA SER A 127 -35.32 8.43 -1.60
C SER A 127 -36.39 7.33 -1.63
N ALA A 128 -36.17 6.23 -0.91
CA ALA A 128 -37.13 5.12 -0.79
C ALA A 128 -38.27 5.39 0.21
N GLN A 129 -38.16 6.43 1.03
CA GLN A 129 -39.27 6.99 1.82
C GLN A 129 -39.68 8.33 1.21
N PRO A 130 -40.55 8.35 0.17
CA PRO A 130 -41.02 9.58 -0.41
C PRO A 130 -42.11 10.15 0.49
N GLU A 131 -41.77 10.62 1.69
CA GLU A 131 -42.56 11.71 2.22
C GLU A 131 -42.22 12.89 1.33
N LYS A 132 -43.04 13.09 0.30
CA LYS A 132 -42.93 14.19 -0.65
C LYS A 132 -43.27 15.46 0.13
N ILE A 133 -42.34 15.93 0.96
CA ILE A 133 -42.52 17.12 1.77
C ILE A 133 -42.46 18.30 0.81
N ILE A 134 -43.64 18.78 0.43
CA ILE A 134 -43.79 20.05 -0.25
C ILE A 134 -43.40 21.13 0.76
N ILE A 135 -42.31 21.85 0.51
CA ILE A 135 -41.91 22.95 1.38
C ILE A 135 -42.88 24.11 1.12
N THR A 136 -43.75 24.37 2.08
CA THR A 136 -44.73 25.46 2.02
C THR A 136 -44.15 26.76 2.57
N GLU A 137 -44.73 27.90 2.20
CA GLU A 137 -44.28 29.20 2.69
C GLU A 137 -44.32 29.32 4.22
N ASN A 138 -45.27 28.65 4.86
CA ASN A 138 -45.39 28.71 6.32
C ASN A 138 -44.19 28.03 7.01
N MET A 139 -43.60 27.00 6.39
CA MET A 139 -42.46 26.25 6.96
C MET A 139 -41.18 27.07 7.03
N ILE A 140 -41.05 28.12 6.20
CA ILE A 140 -39.83 28.92 6.15
C ILE A 140 -39.87 30.16 7.05
N THR A 141 -41.04 30.54 7.57
CA THR A 141 -41.24 31.75 8.41
C THR A 141 -40.39 31.75 9.68
N ARG A 142 -40.04 30.55 10.19
CA ARG A 142 -39.17 30.37 11.37
C ARG A 142 -37.70 30.74 11.15
N TYR A 143 -37.26 30.88 9.90
CA TYR A 143 -35.86 31.15 9.59
C TYR A 143 -35.59 32.66 9.43
N PRO A 144 -34.34 33.13 9.61
CA PRO A 144 -33.97 34.51 9.35
C PRO A 144 -34.26 34.96 7.91
N ALA A 145 -34.52 36.26 7.71
CA ALA A 145 -34.87 36.83 6.41
C ALA A 145 -33.90 36.49 5.26
N PRO A 146 -32.57 36.41 5.46
CA PRO A 146 -31.64 35.98 4.40
C PRO A 146 -31.89 34.53 3.94
N VAL A 147 -32.16 33.62 4.88
CA VAL A 147 -32.42 32.20 4.58
C VAL A 147 -33.76 32.04 3.86
N GLN A 148 -34.80 32.75 4.30
CA GLN A 148 -36.09 32.76 3.61
C GLN A 148 -35.95 33.22 2.15
N ARG A 149 -35.19 34.30 1.92
CA ARG A 149 -34.98 34.86 0.59
C ARG A 149 -34.22 33.87 -0.31
N TRP A 150 -33.24 33.15 0.24
CA TRP A 150 -32.51 32.11 -0.48
C TRP A 150 -33.41 30.91 -0.83
N LEU A 151 -34.21 30.40 0.11
CA LEU A 151 -35.13 29.27 -0.13
C LEU A 151 -36.18 29.56 -1.20
N ARG A 152 -36.70 30.80 -1.24
CA ARG A 152 -37.59 31.23 -2.34
C ARG A 152 -36.85 31.27 -3.67
N TYR A 153 -35.63 31.81 -3.68
CA TYR A 153 -34.84 31.97 -4.91
C TYR A 153 -34.33 30.65 -5.48
N SER A 154 -34.03 29.66 -4.63
CA SER A 154 -33.60 28.32 -5.07
C SER A 154 -34.74 27.49 -5.67
N GLY A 155 -35.99 27.96 -5.60
CA GLY A 155 -37.16 27.25 -6.13
C GLY A 155 -37.59 26.04 -5.32
N VAL A 156 -37.08 25.88 -4.09
CA VAL A 156 -37.40 24.73 -3.23
C VAL A 156 -38.76 24.87 -2.53
N VAL A 157 -39.33 26.09 -2.48
CA VAL A 157 -40.67 26.37 -1.92
C VAL A 157 -41.71 26.24 -3.03
N GLY A 158 -42.62 25.28 -2.92
CA GLY A 158 -43.62 24.97 -3.96
C GLY A 158 -43.94 23.48 -4.06
#